data_AF-A0AB39USV3-F1
#
_entry.id   AF-A0AB39USV3-F1
#
_cell.length_a   1.000
_cell.length_b   1.000
_cell.length_c   1.000
_cell.angle_alpha   90.00
_cell.angle_beta   90.00
_cell.angle_gamma   90.00
#
_symmetry.space_group_name_H-M   'P 1'
#
loop_
_entity.id
_entity.type
_entity.pdbx_description
1 polymer ?
#
loop_
_entity_poly.entity_id
_entity_poly.type
_entity_poly.pdbx_seq_one_letter_code
_entity_poly.pdbx_strand_id
1 'polypeptide(L)'
;MPFGRRLVVNYDQVSLLVKNMPVDDEKRCGTLKDNLFYLVQGCDARVKALDDAHALASEMRLLMTLTERIERTLHTVDEAYQLLTNEIVSEVERLAEEVDMRILTLDLTEEQEETLSAVLKETVERTNAAFNRGLRVDQSTRDLIQQLQQILTDTSPTRRARMLEQIIRKLEEDPLAARH
;
A
#
# COMPACT_ATOMS: atom_id res chain seq x y z
N MET A 1 14.66 40.65 20.55
CA MET A 1 14.83 42.04 21.04
C MET A 1 15.90 42.06 22.13
N PRO A 2 16.83 43.03 22.15
CA PRO A 2 17.71 43.22 23.30
C PRO A 2 16.95 43.82 24.49
N PHE A 3 17.15 43.26 25.67
CA PHE A 3 16.64 43.71 26.97
C PHE A 3 17.84 44.01 27.89
N GLY A 4 18.36 45.24 27.86
CA GLY A 4 19.55 45.62 28.64
C GLY A 4 20.78 44.79 28.26
N ARG A 5 21.46 44.16 29.23
CA ARG A 5 22.58 43.22 28.98
C ARG A 5 22.12 41.86 28.45
N ARG A 6 20.83 41.65 28.18
CA ARG A 6 20.30 40.36 27.72
C ARG A 6 19.86 40.44 26.27
N LEU A 7 20.14 39.41 25.50
CA LEU A 7 19.64 39.25 24.13
C LEU A 7 18.84 37.95 24.05
N VAL A 8 17.58 38.08 23.62
CA VAL A 8 16.72 36.93 23.30
C VAL A 8 16.57 36.85 21.78
N VAL A 9 16.90 35.67 21.26
CA VAL A 9 16.78 35.30 19.84
C VAL A 9 15.84 34.11 19.79
N ASN A 10 14.65 34.30 19.21
CA ASN A 10 13.67 33.25 19.05
C ASN A 10 13.48 33.00 17.55
N TYR A 11 13.62 31.74 17.18
CA TYR A 11 13.18 31.19 15.91
C TYR A 11 12.04 30.19 16.20
N ASP A 12 11.52 29.56 15.15
CA ASP A 12 10.32 28.74 15.21
C ASP A 12 10.49 27.52 16.14
N GLN A 13 11.64 26.86 16.03
CA GLN A 13 11.97 25.63 16.76
C GLN A 13 12.98 25.86 17.90
N VAL A 14 13.70 26.99 17.91
CA VAL A 14 14.82 27.24 18.83
C VAL A 14 14.75 28.63 19.45
N SER A 15 14.98 28.72 20.76
CA SER A 15 15.09 29.98 21.50
C SER A 15 16.42 30.06 22.23
N LEU A 16 17.12 31.19 22.12
CA LEU A 16 18.41 31.44 22.75
C LEU A 16 18.35 32.71 23.59
N LEU A 17 18.74 32.59 24.87
CA LEU A 17 18.92 33.70 25.79
C LEU A 17 20.41 33.90 26.10
N VAL A 18 20.96 35.03 25.68
CA VAL A 18 22.26 35.51 26.11
C VAL A 18 22.08 36.42 27.30
N LYS A 19 22.66 36.04 28.45
CA LYS A 19 22.48 36.78 29.71
C LYS A 19 23.38 38.03 29.82
N ASN A 20 24.54 38.01 29.17
CA ASN A 20 25.60 39.02 29.31
C ASN A 20 26.11 39.47 27.93
N MET A 21 25.47 40.47 27.33
CA MET A 21 25.92 41.12 26.11
C MET A 21 26.99 42.17 26.42
N PRO A 22 28.07 42.26 25.61
CA PRO A 22 29.07 43.30 25.73
C PRO A 22 28.46 44.64 25.26
N VAL A 23 27.81 45.35 26.18
CA VAL A 23 27.18 46.66 25.90
C VAL A 23 28.18 47.80 25.79
N ASP A 24 29.39 47.61 26.31
CA ASP A 24 30.45 48.63 26.35
C ASP A 24 31.30 48.67 25.06
N ASP A 25 31.16 47.68 24.16
CA ASP A 25 31.85 47.61 22.87
C ASP A 25 30.86 47.29 21.76
N GLU A 26 30.41 48.35 21.07
CA GLU A 26 29.38 48.28 20.04
C GLU A 26 29.78 47.39 18.86
N LYS A 27 31.07 47.36 18.51
CA LYS A 27 31.60 46.52 17.43
C LYS A 27 31.55 45.04 17.82
N ARG A 28 31.98 44.70 19.04
CA ARG A 28 31.88 43.31 19.56
C ARG A 28 30.43 42.88 19.77
N CYS A 29 29.56 43.79 20.19
CA CYS A 29 28.13 43.53 20.34
C CYS A 29 27.48 43.15 19.01
N GLY A 30 27.76 43.92 17.95
CA GLY A 30 27.27 43.66 16.59
C GLY A 30 27.76 42.31 16.06
N THR A 31 29.07 42.06 16.10
CA THR A 31 29.65 40.80 15.61
C THR A 31 29.11 39.58 16.39
N LEU A 32 28.97 39.68 17.71
CA LEU A 32 28.41 38.61 18.51
C LEU A 32 26.95 38.35 18.15
N LYS A 33 26.15 39.41 18.02
CA LYS A 33 24.73 39.33 17.64
C LYS A 33 24.56 38.67 16.27
N ASP A 34 25.34 39.07 15.27
CA ASP A 34 25.27 38.50 13.92
C ASP A 34 25.66 37.01 13.92
N ASN A 35 26.77 36.66 14.58
CA ASN A 35 27.20 35.26 14.72
C ASN A 35 26.13 34.40 15.43
N LEU A 36 25.50 34.94 16.48
CA LEU A 36 24.43 34.24 17.19
C LEU A 36 23.19 34.07 16.32
N PHE A 37 22.81 35.07 15.51
CA PHE A 37 21.71 34.90 14.56
C PHE A 37 22.00 33.80 13.54
N TYR A 38 23.19 33.79 12.93
CA TYR A 38 23.56 32.72 12.00
C TYR A 38 23.57 31.34 12.66
N LEU A 39 24.06 31.24 13.90
CA LEU A 39 24.08 29.99 14.66
C LEU A 39 22.67 29.49 14.97
N VAL A 40 21.80 30.37 15.49
CA VAL A 40 20.43 29.95 15.85
C VAL A 40 19.61 29.66 14.59
N GLN A 41 19.78 30.41 13.50
CA GLN A 41 19.18 30.10 12.20
C GLN A 41 19.63 28.74 11.66
N GLY A 42 20.93 28.44 11.74
CA GLY A 42 21.47 27.14 11.33
C GLY A 42 20.98 25.99 12.22
N CYS A 43 20.82 26.25 13.52
CA CYS A 43 20.26 25.30 14.47
C CYS A 43 18.79 25.02 14.18
N ASP A 44 17.98 26.06 13.99
CA ASP A 44 16.56 25.98 13.63
C ASP A 44 16.35 25.18 12.33
N ALA A 45 17.11 25.51 11.27
CA ALA A 45 17.09 24.77 10.02
C ALA A 45 17.49 23.29 10.19
N ARG A 46 18.43 23.00 11.10
CA ARG A 46 18.85 21.62 11.39
C ARG A 46 17.78 20.85 12.16
N VAL A 47 17.14 21.47 13.15
CA VAL A 47 16.04 20.85 13.90
C VAL A 47 14.90 20.52 12.94
N LYS A 48 14.50 21.47 12.09
CA LYS A 48 13.48 21.23 11.06
C LYS A 48 13.84 20.07 10.13
N ALA A 49 15.08 20.03 9.63
CA ALA A 49 15.53 18.94 8.76
C ALA A 49 15.52 17.56 9.47
N LEU A 50 15.78 17.53 10.79
CA LEU A 50 15.69 16.31 11.59
C LEU A 50 14.24 15.89 11.79
N ASP A 51 13.34 16.82 12.10
CA ASP A 51 11.91 16.55 12.24
C ASP A 51 11.32 16.00 10.94
N ASP A 52 11.62 16.62 9.81
CA ASP A 52 11.19 16.17 8.49
C ASP A 52 11.70 14.74 8.19
N ALA A 53 12.97 14.45 8.52
CA ALA A 53 13.55 13.13 8.36
C ALA A 53 12.89 12.09 9.29
N HIS A 54 12.59 12.46 10.53
CA HIS A 54 11.88 11.61 11.49
C HIS A 54 10.45 11.32 11.05
N ALA A 55 9.72 12.33 10.58
CA ALA A 55 8.36 12.19 10.06
C ALA A 55 8.33 11.22 8.86
N LEU A 56 9.23 11.43 7.88
CA LEU A 56 9.36 10.54 6.73
C LEU A 56 9.69 9.10 7.15
N ALA A 57 10.64 8.91 8.08
CA ALA A 57 10.99 7.58 8.57
C ALA A 57 9.82 6.88 9.29
N SER A 58 8.98 7.64 10.00
CA SER A 58 7.77 7.13 10.64
C SER A 58 6.74 6.69 9.61
N GLU A 59 6.48 7.53 8.60
CA GLU A 59 5.56 7.23 7.50
C GLU A 59 5.99 5.98 6.72
N MET A 60 7.28 5.86 6.40
CA MET A 60 7.82 4.66 5.74
C MET A 60 7.60 3.39 6.57
N ARG A 61 7.81 3.47 7.89
CA ARG A 61 7.61 2.33 8.78
C ARG A 61 6.14 1.91 8.82
N LEU A 62 5.22 2.88 8.86
CA LEU A 62 3.79 2.63 8.78
C LEU A 62 3.42 1.94 7.47
N LEU A 63 3.92 2.45 6.33
CA LEU A 63 3.67 1.85 5.02
C LEU A 63 4.17 0.40 4.95
N MET A 64 5.39 0.12 5.43
CA MET A 64 5.91 -1.25 5.49
C MET A 64 5.00 -2.17 6.31
N THR A 65 4.59 -1.74 7.50
CA THR A 65 3.67 -2.53 8.35
C THR A 65 2.31 -2.75 7.69
N LEU A 66 1.78 -1.74 6.97
CA LEU A 66 0.53 -1.88 6.23
C LEU A 66 0.68 -2.87 5.08
N THR A 67 1.76 -2.80 4.30
CA THR A 67 2.01 -3.74 3.20
C THR A 67 2.15 -5.17 3.70
N GLU A 68 2.88 -5.41 4.79
CA GLU A 68 2.98 -6.73 5.44
C GLU A 68 1.62 -7.23 5.96
N ARG A 69 0.74 -6.32 6.39
CA ARG A 69 -0.61 -6.69 6.84
C ARG A 69 -1.51 -7.04 5.67
N ILE A 70 -1.44 -6.28 4.56
CA ILE A 70 -2.18 -6.55 3.33
C ILE A 70 -1.78 -7.92 2.77
N GLU A 71 -0.48 -8.22 2.72
CA GLU A 71 0.02 -9.52 2.24
C GLU A 71 -0.56 -10.68 3.06
N ARG A 72 -0.53 -10.57 4.40
CA ARG A 72 -1.13 -11.59 5.28
C ARG A 72 -2.64 -11.73 5.06
N THR A 73 -3.36 -10.62 4.95
CA THR A 73 -4.80 -10.66 4.70
C THR A 73 -5.11 -11.31 3.35
N LEU A 74 -4.35 -11.02 2.29
CA LEU A 74 -4.52 -11.70 1.01
C LEU A 74 -4.24 -13.20 1.11
N HIS A 75 -3.22 -13.62 1.85
CA HIS A 75 -2.96 -15.04 2.05
C HIS A 75 -4.15 -15.75 2.72
N THR A 76 -4.75 -15.14 3.74
CA THR A 76 -5.95 -15.68 4.39
C THR A 76 -7.16 -15.72 3.44
N VAL A 77 -7.32 -14.71 2.57
CA VAL A 77 -8.38 -14.69 1.56
C VAL A 77 -8.15 -15.79 0.51
N ASP A 78 -6.92 -16.00 0.07
CA ASP A 78 -6.54 -17.06 -0.89
C ASP A 78 -6.88 -18.45 -0.34
N GLU A 79 -6.52 -18.73 0.92
CA GLU A 79 -6.88 -19.99 1.58
C GLU A 79 -8.39 -20.20 1.65
N ALA A 80 -9.14 -19.17 2.07
CA ALA A 80 -10.60 -19.24 2.13
C ALA A 80 -11.22 -19.41 0.74
N TYR A 81 -10.67 -18.76 -0.29
CA TYR A 81 -11.14 -18.87 -1.66
C TYR A 81 -10.89 -20.25 -2.26
N GLN A 82 -9.74 -20.86 -1.99
CA GLN A 82 -9.43 -22.23 -2.40
C GLN A 82 -10.39 -23.25 -1.75
N LEU A 83 -10.66 -23.10 -0.46
CA LEU A 83 -11.63 -23.94 0.26
C LEU A 83 -13.03 -23.82 -0.35
N LEU A 84 -13.51 -22.58 -0.56
CA LEU A 84 -14.81 -22.31 -1.16
C LEU A 84 -14.90 -22.85 -2.59
N THR A 85 -13.85 -22.72 -3.39
CA THR A 85 -13.80 -23.23 -4.76
C THR A 85 -13.93 -24.76 -4.77
N ASN A 86 -13.20 -25.46 -3.91
CA ASN A 86 -13.29 -26.91 -3.80
C ASN A 86 -14.69 -27.36 -3.35
N GLU A 87 -15.31 -26.64 -2.41
CA GLU A 87 -16.67 -26.91 -1.95
C GLU A 87 -17.68 -26.75 -3.10
N ILE A 88 -17.60 -25.66 -3.88
CA ILE A 88 -18.53 -25.45 -5.00
C ILE A 88 -18.33 -26.49 -6.11
N VAL A 89 -17.08 -26.84 -6.44
CA VAL A 89 -16.80 -27.88 -7.44
C VAL A 89 -17.41 -29.21 -6.99
N SER A 90 -17.19 -29.60 -5.73
CA SER A 90 -17.76 -30.83 -5.18
C SER A 90 -19.29 -30.82 -5.18
N GLU A 91 -19.93 -29.70 -4.84
CA GLU A 91 -21.39 -29.58 -4.86
C GLU A 91 -21.97 -29.60 -6.29
N VAL A 92 -21.26 -29.03 -7.27
CA VAL A 92 -21.67 -29.05 -8.68
C VAL A 92 -21.51 -30.45 -9.27
N GLU A 93 -20.44 -31.18 -8.94
CA GLU A 93 -20.26 -32.58 -9.32
C GLU A 93 -21.35 -33.46 -8.70
N ARG A 94 -21.64 -33.28 -7.40
CA ARG A 94 -22.72 -33.98 -6.70
C ARG A 94 -24.09 -33.71 -7.32
N LEU A 95 -24.34 -32.46 -7.73
CA LEU A 95 -25.57 -32.09 -8.44
C LEU A 95 -25.68 -32.82 -9.80
N ALA A 96 -24.58 -32.91 -10.56
CA ALA A 96 -24.58 -33.62 -11.83
C ALA A 96 -24.90 -35.11 -11.64
N GLU A 97 -24.26 -35.78 -10.67
CA GLU A 97 -24.56 -37.18 -10.34
C GLU A 97 -26.00 -37.39 -9.87
N GLU A 98 -26.52 -36.48 -9.02
CA GLU A 98 -27.88 -36.59 -8.50
C GLU A 98 -28.92 -36.39 -9.61
N VAL A 99 -28.66 -35.52 -10.58
CA VAL A 99 -29.55 -35.36 -11.73
C VAL A 99 -29.47 -36.57 -12.66
N ASP A 100 -28.28 -37.09 -12.97
CA ASP A 100 -28.13 -38.30 -13.80
C ASP A 100 -28.89 -39.50 -13.20
N MET A 101 -28.85 -39.67 -11.87
CA MET A 101 -29.62 -40.72 -11.19
C MET A 101 -31.14 -40.48 -11.23
N ARG A 102 -31.59 -39.23 -11.19
CA ARG A 102 -33.02 -38.88 -11.24
C ARG A 102 -33.59 -38.94 -12.65
N ILE A 103 -32.79 -38.65 -13.69
CA ILE A 103 -33.17 -38.81 -15.09
C ILE A 103 -33.74 -40.21 -15.34
N LEU A 104 -33.11 -41.26 -14.81
CA LEU A 104 -33.56 -42.66 -14.92
C LEU A 104 -34.97 -42.94 -14.36
N THR A 105 -35.50 -42.04 -13.53
CA THR A 105 -36.83 -42.15 -12.91
C THR A 105 -37.86 -41.23 -13.56
N LEU A 106 -37.41 -40.34 -14.42
CA LEU A 106 -38.25 -39.46 -15.23
C LEU A 106 -38.46 -40.20 -16.56
N ASP A 107 -39.70 -40.41 -16.97
CA ASP A 107 -40.05 -41.13 -18.21
C ASP A 107 -39.74 -40.26 -19.45
N LEU A 108 -38.45 -39.95 -19.62
CA LEU A 108 -37.89 -39.06 -20.63
C LEU A 108 -37.56 -39.83 -21.91
N THR A 109 -37.57 -39.13 -23.04
CA THR A 109 -37.02 -39.67 -24.28
C THR A 109 -35.50 -39.55 -24.30
N GLU A 110 -34.82 -40.40 -25.06
CA GLU A 110 -33.35 -40.39 -25.22
C GLU A 110 -32.82 -38.99 -25.63
N GLU A 111 -33.53 -38.29 -26.53
CA GLU A 111 -33.20 -36.92 -26.94
C GLU A 111 -33.31 -35.90 -25.78
N GLN A 112 -34.26 -36.09 -24.86
CA GLN A 112 -34.42 -35.24 -23.67
C GLN A 112 -33.32 -35.50 -22.65
N GLU A 113 -32.94 -36.77 -22.43
CA GLU A 113 -31.82 -37.13 -21.55
C GLU A 113 -30.50 -36.54 -22.06
N GLU A 114 -30.23 -36.67 -23.36
CA GLU A 114 -29.02 -36.15 -23.99
C GLU A 114 -28.95 -34.62 -23.88
N THR A 115 -30.08 -33.94 -24.06
CA THR A 115 -30.18 -32.48 -23.88
C THR A 115 -29.89 -32.08 -22.44
N LEU A 116 -30.45 -32.77 -21.45
CA LEU A 116 -30.25 -32.43 -20.03
C LEU A 116 -28.79 -32.68 -19.60
N SER A 117 -28.20 -33.79 -20.04
CA SER A 117 -26.81 -34.13 -19.76
C SER A 117 -25.85 -33.14 -20.41
N ALA A 118 -26.15 -32.65 -21.62
CA ALA A 118 -25.37 -31.61 -22.28
C ALA A 118 -25.39 -30.28 -21.49
N VAL A 119 -26.57 -29.85 -21.01
CA VAL A 119 -26.71 -28.62 -20.21
C VAL A 119 -25.96 -28.71 -18.88
N LEU A 120 -26.00 -29.87 -18.22
CA LEU A 120 -25.24 -30.11 -16.99
C LEU A 120 -23.73 -30.03 -17.22
N LYS A 121 -23.22 -30.73 -18.25
CA LYS A 121 -21.80 -30.69 -18.61
C LYS A 121 -21.34 -29.27 -18.93
N GLU A 122 -22.11 -28.53 -19.73
CA GLU A 122 -21.78 -27.13 -20.05
C GLU A 122 -21.76 -26.26 -18.78
N THR A 123 -22.69 -26.49 -17.84
CA THR A 123 -22.75 -25.74 -16.58
C THR A 123 -21.53 -26.04 -15.68
N VAL A 124 -21.09 -27.29 -15.60
CA VAL A 124 -19.87 -27.69 -14.89
C VAL A 124 -18.65 -27.01 -15.51
N GLU A 125 -18.51 -27.06 -16.83
CA GLU A 125 -17.39 -26.44 -17.55
C GLU A 125 -17.34 -24.91 -17.37
N ARG A 126 -18.49 -24.24 -17.49
CA ARG A 126 -18.60 -22.79 -17.29
C ARG A 126 -18.26 -22.38 -15.86
N THR A 127 -18.66 -23.19 -14.89
CA THR A 127 -18.34 -22.98 -13.47
C THR A 127 -16.83 -23.10 -13.24
N ASN A 128 -16.20 -24.16 -13.75
CA ASN A 128 -14.74 -24.32 -13.71
C ASN A 128 -13.99 -23.17 -14.40
N ALA A 129 -14.48 -22.70 -15.55
CA ALA A 129 -13.90 -21.55 -16.24
C ALA A 129 -14.07 -20.21 -15.48
N ALA A 130 -15.13 -20.05 -14.69
CA ALA A 130 -15.29 -18.91 -13.80
C ALA A 130 -14.26 -18.93 -12.66
N PHE A 131 -14.02 -20.09 -12.05
CA PHE A 131 -13.01 -20.23 -11.00
C PHE A 131 -11.58 -19.97 -11.49
N ASN A 132 -11.21 -20.52 -12.65
CA ASN A 132 -9.90 -20.27 -13.26
C ASN A 132 -9.65 -18.78 -13.57
N ARG A 133 -10.72 -18.00 -13.81
CA ARG A 133 -10.61 -16.54 -13.96
C ARG A 133 -10.39 -15.84 -12.62
N GLY A 134 -11.03 -16.28 -11.54
CA GLY A 134 -10.80 -15.76 -10.19
C GLY A 134 -9.34 -15.91 -9.75
N LEU A 135 -8.73 -17.08 -9.98
CA LEU A 135 -7.31 -17.33 -9.67
C LEU A 135 -6.33 -16.35 -10.37
N ARG A 136 -6.67 -15.86 -11.56
CA ARG A 136 -5.84 -14.88 -12.29
C ARG A 136 -5.87 -13.49 -11.65
N VAL A 137 -6.98 -13.11 -11.01
CA VAL A 137 -7.10 -11.83 -10.31
C VAL A 137 -6.21 -11.84 -9.06
N ASP A 138 -6.15 -12.96 -8.34
CA ASP A 138 -5.28 -13.10 -7.18
C ASP A 138 -3.79 -12.99 -7.52
N GLN A 139 -3.38 -13.54 -8.66
CA GLN A 139 -1.99 -13.44 -9.13
C GLN A 139 -1.59 -11.98 -9.38
N SER A 140 -2.43 -11.21 -10.07
CA SER A 140 -2.18 -9.80 -10.34
C SER A 140 -2.10 -8.97 -9.04
N THR A 141 -2.94 -9.28 -8.07
CA THR A 141 -2.94 -8.59 -6.78
C THR A 141 -1.67 -8.89 -5.97
N ARG A 142 -1.19 -10.15 -6.00
CA ARG A 142 0.10 -10.53 -5.40
C ARG A 142 1.28 -9.81 -6.06
N ASP A 143 1.30 -9.74 -7.39
CA ASP A 143 2.36 -9.06 -8.14
C ASP A 143 2.44 -7.56 -7.77
N LEU A 144 1.30 -6.90 -7.55
CA LEU A 144 1.26 -5.49 -7.12
C LEU A 144 1.84 -5.30 -5.71
N ILE A 145 1.53 -6.19 -4.77
CA ILE A 145 2.07 -6.11 -3.40
C ILE A 145 3.57 -6.35 -3.39
N GLN A 146 4.05 -7.33 -4.16
CA GLN A 146 5.48 -7.58 -4.28
C GLN A 146 6.24 -6.37 -4.85
N GLN A 147 5.65 -5.70 -5.86
CA GLN A 147 6.21 -4.45 -6.40
C GLN A 147 6.24 -3.33 -5.35
N LEU A 148 5.17 -3.17 -4.56
CA LEU A 148 5.12 -2.20 -3.46
C LEU A 148 6.19 -2.48 -2.40
N GLN A 149 6.37 -3.73 -1.99
CA GLN A 149 7.41 -4.13 -1.04
C GLN A 149 8.82 -3.82 -1.55
N GLN A 150 9.07 -4.07 -2.84
CA GLN A 150 10.37 -3.80 -3.45
C GLN A 150 10.71 -2.29 -3.44
N ILE A 151 9.70 -1.43 -3.60
CA ILE A 151 9.87 0.03 -3.49
C ILE A 151 10.15 0.44 -2.05
N LEU A 152 9.38 -0.10 -1.09
CA LEU A 152 9.48 0.29 0.31
C LEU A 152 10.80 -0.18 0.96
N THR A 153 11.38 -1.27 0.46
CA THR A 153 12.68 -1.79 0.93
C THR A 153 13.89 -1.09 0.29
N ASP A 154 13.71 -0.33 -0.78
CA ASP A 154 14.81 0.43 -1.39
C ASP A 154 15.15 1.67 -0.53
N THR A 155 16.42 1.75 -0.12
CA THR A 155 16.95 2.81 0.74
C THR A 155 17.26 4.10 -0.03
N SER A 156 17.23 4.08 -1.36
CA SER A 156 17.57 5.25 -2.19
C SER A 156 16.31 6.07 -2.57
N PRO A 157 16.17 7.33 -2.08
CA PRO A 157 14.98 8.15 -2.33
C PRO A 157 14.69 8.36 -3.82
N THR A 158 15.74 8.57 -4.60
CA THR A 158 15.67 8.84 -6.05
C THR A 158 15.18 7.63 -6.85
N ARG A 159 15.51 6.42 -6.39
CA ARG A 159 15.10 5.18 -7.08
C ARG A 159 13.67 4.82 -6.73
N ARG A 160 13.26 5.02 -5.47
CA ARG A 160 11.86 4.92 -5.05
C ARG A 160 10.94 5.84 -5.84
N ALA A 161 11.31 7.12 -6.00
CA ALA A 161 10.53 8.07 -6.77
C ALA A 161 10.30 7.60 -8.22
N ARG A 162 11.37 7.13 -8.89
CA ARG A 162 11.26 6.58 -10.25
C ARG A 162 10.40 5.32 -10.34
N MET A 163 10.49 4.43 -9.37
CA MET A 163 9.66 3.21 -9.35
C MET A 163 8.19 3.52 -9.09
N LEU A 164 7.89 4.48 -8.21
CA LEU A 164 6.51 4.96 -7.98
C LEU A 164 5.91 5.57 -9.24
N GLU A 165 6.65 6.43 -9.95
CA GLU A 165 6.22 6.99 -11.24
C GLU A 165 5.94 5.89 -12.29
N GLN A 166 6.76 4.84 -12.34
CA GLN A 166 6.55 3.72 -13.27
C GLN A 166 5.29 2.92 -12.93
N ILE A 167 5.00 2.68 -11.65
CA ILE A 167 3.78 1.95 -11.25
C ILE A 167 2.53 2.80 -11.48
N ILE A 168 2.56 4.09 -11.13
CA ILE A 168 1.43 5.00 -11.39
C ILE A 168 1.11 5.00 -12.89
N ARG A 169 2.14 5.12 -13.75
CA ARG A 169 1.94 5.06 -15.20
C ARG A 169 1.36 3.72 -15.66
N LYS A 170 1.84 2.60 -15.12
CA LYS A 170 1.30 1.26 -15.44
C LYS A 170 -0.17 1.10 -15.00
N LEU A 171 -0.54 1.64 -13.83
CA LEU A 171 -1.90 1.60 -13.32
C LEU A 171 -2.85 2.51 -14.13
N GLU A 172 -2.35 3.64 -14.64
CA GLU A 172 -3.09 4.52 -15.54
C GLU A 172 -3.22 3.95 -16.97
N GLU A 173 -2.27 3.13 -17.41
CA GLU A 173 -2.27 2.44 -18.71
C GLU A 173 -3.08 1.13 -18.70
N ASP A 174 -3.49 0.60 -17.54
CA ASP A 174 -4.27 -0.65 -17.44
C ASP A 174 -5.76 -0.40 -17.76
N PRO A 175 -6.34 -1.00 -18.83
CA PRO A 175 -7.72 -0.74 -19.26
C PRO A 175 -8.80 -1.20 -18.27
N LEU A 176 -8.42 -1.87 -17.18
CA LEU A 176 -9.35 -2.39 -16.18
C LEU A 176 -9.96 -1.31 -15.28
N ALA A 177 -9.40 -0.09 -15.22
CA ALA A 177 -10.00 1.04 -14.51
C ALA A 177 -11.21 1.66 -15.25
N ALA A 178 -11.44 1.32 -16.53
CA ALA A 178 -12.54 1.86 -17.34
C ALA A 178 -13.82 1.00 -17.32
N ARG A 179 -13.88 -0.05 -16.49
CA ARG A 179 -15.04 -0.95 -16.39
C ARG A 179 -15.51 -1.11 -14.94
N HIS A 180 -15.92 -0.01 -14.32
CA HIS A 180 -16.90 -0.02 -13.23
C HIS A 180 -17.96 1.04 -13.47
#